data_AF-A0A256HI11-F1
#
_entry.id   AF-A0A256HI11-F1
#
_cell.length_a   1.000
_cell.length_b   1.000
_cell.length_c   1.000
_cell.angle_alpha   90.00
_cell.angle_beta   90.00
_cell.angle_gamma   90.00
#
_symmetry.space_group_name_H-M   'P 1'
#
loop_
_entity.id
_entity.type
_entity.pdbx_description
1 polymer ?
#
loop_
_entity_poly.entity_id
_entity_poly.type
_entity_poly.pdbx_seq_one_letter_code
_entity_poly.pdbx_strand_id
1 'polypeptide(L)'
;MSRNRTYRCLNCLDHTVSREFDTSHLSVTCPNCGSFERFVNDAVFQQFRAFEESPPAELDWARLDRTEKLIVSERLVRSTKTLADFDVVEGEATVGEDEAAAGDGEAVAEDGEAAAGD
;
A
#
# COMPACT_ATOMS: atom_id res chain seq x y z
N MET A 1 5.45 21.50 -15.32
CA MET A 1 5.06 20.21 -15.93
C MET A 1 4.93 19.21 -14.81
N SER A 2 3.71 18.73 -14.53
CA SER A 2 3.54 17.61 -13.61
C SER A 2 4.17 16.38 -14.27
N ARG A 3 5.16 15.77 -13.61
CA ARG A 3 5.77 14.53 -14.10
C ARG A 3 4.90 13.38 -13.61
N ASN A 4 4.35 12.60 -14.54
CA ASN A 4 3.62 11.40 -14.18
C ASN A 4 4.51 10.51 -13.30
N ARG A 5 3.94 10.03 -12.19
CA ARG A 5 4.54 9.07 -11.28
C ARG A 5 3.90 7.71 -11.49
N THR A 6 4.72 6.68 -11.48
CA THR A 6 4.29 5.29 -11.58
C THR A 6 4.15 4.71 -10.18
N TYR A 7 3.11 3.90 -9.99
CA TYR A 7 2.80 3.23 -8.74
C TYR A 7 2.54 1.75 -9.02
N ARG A 8 3.03 0.85 -8.17
CA ARG A 8 2.98 -0.61 -8.34
C ARG A 8 2.13 -1.27 -7.28
N CYS A 9 1.26 -2.18 -7.70
CA CYS A 9 0.43 -2.98 -6.80
C CYS A 9 1.31 -3.83 -5.87
N LEU A 10 1.10 -3.74 -4.55
CA LEU A 10 1.86 -4.53 -3.57
C LEU A 10 1.42 -6.00 -3.43
N ASN A 11 0.26 -6.36 -3.97
CA ASN A 11 -0.22 -7.74 -4.00
C ASN A 11 0.41 -8.51 -5.18
N CYS A 12 0.08 -8.15 -6.42
CA CYS A 12 0.56 -8.91 -7.59
C CYS A 12 1.97 -8.53 -8.04
N LEU A 13 2.48 -7.34 -7.70
CA LEU A 13 3.76 -6.80 -8.16
C LEU A 13 3.92 -6.63 -9.69
N ASP A 14 3.00 -7.16 -10.50
CA ASP A 14 3.06 -7.14 -11.97
C ASP A 14 2.51 -5.86 -12.59
N HIS A 15 1.49 -5.25 -11.97
CA HIS A 15 0.79 -4.12 -12.57
C HIS A 15 1.17 -2.78 -11.94
N THR A 16 1.23 -1.75 -12.80
CA THR A 16 1.48 -0.38 -12.39
C THR A 16 0.47 0.60 -12.97
N VAL A 17 0.14 1.65 -12.23
CA VAL A 17 -0.67 2.79 -12.69
C VAL A 17 0.16 4.07 -12.70
N SER A 18 -0.12 4.96 -13.64
CA SER A 18 0.50 6.30 -13.70
C SER A 18 -0.46 7.39 -13.28
N ARG A 19 0.00 8.36 -12.48
CA ARG A 19 -0.79 9.51 -12.01
C ARG A 19 0.05 10.79 -12.02
N GLU A 20 -0.60 11.94 -12.16
CA GLU A 20 0.08 13.25 -12.25
C GLU A 20 0.49 13.82 -10.88
N PHE A 21 -0.12 13.33 -9.81
CA PHE A 21 0.19 13.73 -8.44
C PHE A 21 1.27 12.83 -7.83
N ASP A 22 2.04 13.42 -6.90
CA ASP A 22 3.20 12.79 -6.26
C ASP A 22 2.90 12.48 -4.79
N THR A 23 2.38 11.28 -4.52
CA THR A 23 2.10 10.77 -3.18
C THR A 23 2.90 9.49 -2.92
N SER A 24 3.01 9.03 -1.68
CA SER A 24 3.74 7.82 -1.32
C SER A 24 3.05 6.55 -1.81
N HIS A 25 1.72 6.50 -1.75
CA HIS A 25 0.92 5.38 -2.18
C HIS A 25 -0.51 5.79 -2.56
N LEU A 26 -1.20 4.89 -3.26
CA LEU A 26 -2.61 4.96 -3.61
C LEU A 26 -3.32 3.75 -3.03
N SER A 27 -4.60 3.87 -2.67
CA SER A 27 -5.45 2.72 -2.40
C SER A 27 -6.49 2.64 -3.51
N VAL A 28 -6.32 1.67 -4.40
CA VAL A 28 -7.19 1.48 -5.58
C VAL A 28 -7.30 0.00 -5.91
N THR A 29 -8.40 -0.40 -6.55
CA THR A 29 -8.53 -1.75 -7.08
C THR A 29 -7.53 -1.98 -8.20
N CYS A 30 -6.72 -3.03 -8.07
CA CYS A 30 -5.78 -3.42 -9.10
C CYS A 30 -6.53 -3.99 -10.31
N PRO A 31 -6.39 -3.41 -11.52
CA PRO A 31 -7.07 -3.94 -12.70
C PRO A 31 -6.50 -5.28 -13.19
N ASN A 32 -5.35 -5.71 -12.67
CA ASN A 32 -4.73 -7.00 -13.03
C ASN A 32 -5.19 -8.13 -12.11
N CYS A 33 -5.07 -7.98 -10.78
CA CYS A 33 -5.41 -9.04 -9.83
C CYS A 33 -6.79 -8.86 -9.16
N GLY A 34 -7.50 -7.76 -9.42
CA GLY A 34 -8.81 -7.48 -8.85
C GLY A 34 -8.83 -7.12 -7.36
N SER A 35 -7.70 -7.23 -6.66
CA SER A 35 -7.60 -6.87 -5.24
C SER A 35 -7.66 -5.37 -5.03
N PHE A 36 -8.43 -4.92 -4.03
CA PHE A 36 -8.30 -3.59 -3.47
C PHE A 36 -7.04 -3.54 -2.61
N GLU A 37 -6.02 -2.82 -3.06
CA GLU A 37 -4.68 -2.92 -2.48
C GLU A 37 -3.96 -1.57 -2.53
N ARG A 38 -2.90 -1.45 -1.73
CA ARG A 38 -1.97 -0.32 -1.84
C ARG A 38 -1.09 -0.45 -3.08
N PHE A 39 -1.06 0.63 -3.85
CA PHE A 39 -0.12 0.88 -4.92
C PHE A 39 0.97 1.82 -4.42
N VAL A 40 2.18 1.31 -4.21
CA VAL A 40 3.32 2.12 -3.74
C VAL A 40 4.00 2.81 -4.91
N ASN A 41 4.60 3.98 -4.70
CA ASN A 41 5.41 4.63 -5.72
C ASN A 41 6.53 3.68 -6.24
N ASP A 42 6.70 3.59 -7.57
CA ASP A 42 7.56 2.58 -8.18
C ASP A 42 9.04 2.78 -7.85
N ALA A 43 9.51 4.02 -7.69
CA ALA A 43 10.88 4.28 -7.27
C ALA A 43 11.15 3.79 -5.83
N VAL A 44 10.15 3.92 -4.94
CA VAL A 44 10.22 3.37 -3.58
C VAL A 44 10.26 1.83 -3.62
N PHE A 45 9.43 1.22 -4.46
CA PHE A 45 9.43 -0.23 -4.64
C PHE A 45 10.76 -0.75 -5.20
N GLN A 46 11.35 -0.06 -6.17
CA GLN A 46 12.65 -0.43 -6.73
C GLN A 46 13.75 -0.37 -5.67
N GLN A 47 13.76 0.67 -4.82
CA GLN A 47 14.71 0.76 -3.72
C GLN A 47 14.53 -0.36 -2.71
N PHE A 48 13.28 -0.65 -2.33
CA PHE A 48 12.95 -1.78 -1.47
C PHE A 48 13.49 -3.10 -2.04
N ARG A 49 13.23 -3.36 -3.33
CA ARG A 49 13.72 -4.56 -4.02
C ARG A 49 15.24 -4.65 -4.04
N ALA A 50 15.92 -3.54 -4.33
CA ALA A 50 17.38 -3.49 -4.34
C ALA A 50 17.97 -3.86 -2.96
N PHE A 51 17.34 -3.43 -1.87
CA PHE A 51 17.77 -3.79 -0.52
C PHE A 51 17.36 -5.19 -0.09
N GLU A 52 16.24 -5.72 -0.58
CA GLU A 52 15.91 -7.14 -0.40
C GLU A 52 16.95 -8.06 -1.08
N GLU A 53 17.46 -7.64 -2.24
CA GLU A 53 18.48 -8.39 -2.99
C GLU A 53 19.89 -8.19 -2.40
N SER A 54 20.19 -6.97 -1.94
CA SER A 54 21.48 -6.59 -1.37
C SER A 54 21.26 -5.66 -0.16
N PRO A 55 21.10 -6.23 1.04
CA PRO A 55 20.86 -5.44 2.24
C PRO A 55 21.98 -4.41 2.51
N PRO A 56 21.62 -3.19 2.96
CA PRO A 56 22.61 -2.19 3.36
C PRO A 56 23.41 -2.65 4.58
N ALA A 57 24.69 -2.28 4.67
CA ALA A 57 25.55 -2.68 5.79
C ALA A 57 25.33 -1.82 7.05
N GLU A 58 24.94 -0.55 6.87
CA GLU A 58 24.73 0.40 7.96
C GLU A 58 23.41 0.21 8.73
N LEU A 59 22.49 -0.62 8.23
CA LEU A 59 21.16 -0.84 8.82
C LEU A 59 20.86 -2.33 8.88
N ASP A 60 20.43 -2.83 10.03
CA ASP A 60 20.03 -4.23 10.21
C ASP A 60 18.68 -4.52 9.53
N TRP A 61 18.72 -4.60 8.20
CA TRP A 61 17.56 -4.77 7.33
C TRP A 61 16.76 -6.03 7.65
N ALA A 62 17.42 -7.09 8.13
CA ALA A 62 16.77 -8.36 8.43
C ALA A 62 15.84 -8.29 9.65
N ARG A 63 16.06 -7.33 10.56
CA ARG A 63 15.20 -7.12 11.73
C ARG A 63 13.92 -6.35 11.43
N LEU A 64 13.87 -5.66 10.30
CA LEU A 64 12.72 -4.86 9.90
C LEU A 64 11.63 -5.72 9.27
N ASP A 65 10.38 -5.45 9.64
CA ASP A 65 9.24 -6.03 8.93
C ASP A 65 9.05 -5.40 7.54
N ARG A 66 8.16 -5.99 6.74
CA ARG A 66 7.91 -5.52 5.35
C ARG A 66 7.46 -4.06 5.30
N THR A 67 6.64 -3.62 6.25
CA THR A 67 6.12 -2.25 6.31
C THR A 67 7.23 -1.27 6.68
N GLU A 68 8.04 -1.59 7.68
CA GLU A 68 9.20 -0.79 8.10
C GLU A 68 10.21 -0.64 6.96
N LYS A 69 10.52 -1.72 6.25
CA LYS A 69 11.38 -1.70 5.06
C LYS A 69 10.85 -0.77 3.96
N LEU A 70 9.54 -0.78 3.72
CA LEU A 70 8.90 0.13 2.76
C LEU A 70 8.97 1.58 3.23
N ILE A 71 8.82 1.85 4.54
CA ILE A 71 8.96 3.19 5.11
C ILE A 71 10.39 3.70 4.96
N VAL A 72 11.42 2.91 5.29
CA VAL A 72 12.82 3.29 5.10
C VAL A 72 13.10 3.62 3.63
N SER A 73 12.63 2.77 2.71
CA SER A 73 12.79 2.98 1.27
C SER A 73 12.10 4.27 0.80
N GLU A 74 10.91 4.57 1.33
CA GLU A 74 10.16 5.81 1.03
C GLU A 74 10.97 7.03 1.42
N ARG A 75 11.48 7.04 2.65
CA ARG A 75 12.25 8.16 3.21
C ARG A 75 13.55 8.39 2.44
N LEU A 76 14.26 7.33 2.05
CA LEU A 76 15.50 7.45 1.27
C LEU A 76 15.27 8.01 -0.14
N VAL A 77 14.19 7.59 -0.80
CA VAL A 77 13.93 7.97 -2.19
C VAL A 77 13.28 9.36 -2.30
N ARG A 78 12.43 9.72 -1.32
CA ARG A 78 11.51 10.85 -1.45
C ARG A 78 11.71 11.95 -0.42
N SER A 79 12.58 11.74 0.57
CA SER A 79 12.98 12.77 1.54
C SER A 79 14.48 13.02 1.42
N THR A 80 15.01 13.93 2.23
CA THR A 80 16.46 14.17 2.36
C THR A 80 17.13 13.23 3.36
N LYS A 81 16.49 12.08 3.66
CA LYS A 81 16.94 11.12 4.66
C LYS A 81 17.98 10.18 4.07
N THR A 82 18.90 9.74 4.91
CA THR A 82 19.98 8.81 4.60
C THR A 82 19.92 7.61 5.53
N LEU A 83 20.69 6.54 5.25
CA LEU A 83 20.72 5.36 6.13
C LEU A 83 21.14 5.70 7.56
N ALA A 84 21.99 6.71 7.74
CA ALA A 84 22.43 7.20 9.05
C ALA A 84 21.33 7.90 9.87
N ASP A 85 20.17 8.18 9.26
CA ASP A 85 19.01 8.75 9.96
C ASP A 85 18.11 7.69 10.62
N PHE A 86 18.44 6.39 10.49
CA PHE A 86 17.63 5.29 11.00
C PHE A 86 18.40 4.47 12.04
N ASP A 87 17.69 4.12 13.11
CA ASP A 87 18.16 3.20 14.14
C ASP A 87 17.10 2.11 14.34
N VAL A 88 17.55 0.85 14.51
CA VAL A 88 16.66 -0.27 14.85
C VAL A 88 16.59 -0.37 16.37
N VAL A 89 15.42 -0.03 16.92
CA VAL A 89 15.14 -0.13 18.36
C VAL A 89 14.28 -1.36 18.66
N GLU A 90 14.53 -2.01 19.79
CA GLU A 90 13.66 -3.10 20.26
C GLU A 90 12.33 -2.51 20.76
N GLY A 91 11.24 -2.80 20.05
CA GLY A 91 9.88 -2.45 20.44
C GLY A 91 8.91 -3.59 20.11
N GLU A 92 7.90 -3.80 20.97
CA GLU A 92 6.79 -4.68 20.64
C GLU A 92 6.05 -4.11 19.42
N ALA A 93 6.03 -4.87 18.32
CA ALA A 93 5.37 -4.50 17.08
C ALA A 93 3.88 -4.23 17.34
N THR A 94 3.48 -2.95 17.37
CA THR A 94 2.07 -2.59 17.34
C THR A 94 1.60 -2.78 15.91
N VAL A 95 1.00 -3.94 15.64
CA VAL A 95 0.29 -4.22 14.39
C VAL A 95 -0.79 -3.15 14.22
N GLY A 96 -0.68 -2.34 13.17
CA GLY A 96 -1.77 -1.46 12.77
C GLY A 96 -2.96 -2.31 12.34
N GLU A 97 -4.01 -2.32 13.16
CA GLU A 97 -5.32 -2.86 12.83
C GLU A 97 -5.86 -2.17 11.57
N ASP A 98 -5.72 -2.83 10.43
CA ASP A 98 -6.55 -2.62 9.25
C ASP A 98 -7.92 -3.26 9.53
N GLU A 99 -8.71 -2.59 10.39
CA GLU A 99 -10.12 -2.95 10.62
C GLU A 99 -10.94 -2.48 9.41
N ALA A 100 -10.87 -3.26 8.33
CA ALA A 100 -11.87 -3.24 7.28
C ALA A 100 -13.20 -3.77 7.83
N ALA A 101 -13.96 -2.91 8.52
CA ALA A 101 -15.35 -3.18 8.87
C ALA A 101 -16.23 -3.09 7.61
N ALA A 102 -16.22 -4.16 6.80
CA ALA A 102 -17.26 -4.47 5.84
C ALA A 102 -18.18 -5.54 6.47
N GLY A 103 -19.31 -5.10 6.99
CA GLY A 103 -20.39 -5.94 7.51
C GLY A 103 -21.72 -5.40 7.03
N ASP A 104 -22.12 -5.91 5.87
CA ASP A 104 -23.34 -5.64 5.12
C ASP A 104 -24.62 -5.94 5.92
N GLY A 105 -25.62 -5.07 5.77
CA GLY A 105 -26.98 -5.24 6.28
C GLY A 105 -27.98 -4.86 5.20
N GLU A 106 -28.02 -5.69 4.15
CA GLU A 106 -28.99 -5.76 3.06
C GLU A 106 -30.40 -5.27 3.43
N ALA A 107 -30.89 -4.29 2.67
CA ALA A 107 -32.26 -3.85 2.66
C ALA A 107 -33.13 -4.86 1.90
N VAL A 108 -34.07 -5.51 2.58
CA VAL A 108 -35.16 -6.23 1.90
C VAL A 108 -36.29 -5.26 1.55
N ALA A 109 -36.33 -4.87 0.28
CA ALA A 109 -37.53 -4.36 -0.36
C ALA A 109 -38.38 -5.54 -0.83
N GLU A 110 -39.58 -5.71 -0.26
CA GLU A 110 -40.65 -6.47 -0.92
C GLU A 110 -41.59 -5.47 -1.58
N ASP A 111 -41.54 -5.39 -2.91
CA ASP A 111 -42.40 -4.56 -3.74
C ASP A 111 -43.42 -5.45 -4.49
N GLY A 112 -44.71 -5.10 -4.34
CA GLY A 112 -45.80 -5.36 -5.30
C GLY A 112 -46.52 -6.72 -5.25
N GLU A 113 -47.82 -6.88 -5.53
CA GLU A 113 -48.86 -5.95 -6.00
C GLU A 113 -50.25 -6.69 -6.06
N ALA A 114 -51.32 -5.93 -5.78
CA ALA A 114 -52.71 -5.94 -6.31
C ALA A 114 -53.76 -7.08 -6.14
N ALA A 115 -54.96 -6.63 -5.66
CA ALA A 115 -56.30 -6.67 -6.32
C ALA A 115 -57.49 -7.41 -5.65
N ALA A 116 -58.58 -6.62 -5.47
CA ALA A 116 -60.02 -6.89 -5.64
C ALA A 116 -60.91 -7.56 -4.55
N GLY A 117 -61.84 -6.75 -4.00
CA GLY A 117 -63.31 -6.96 -4.02
C GLY A 117 -64.00 -7.80 -2.93
N ASP A 118 -64.83 -7.19 -2.09
CA ASP A 118 -66.32 -7.11 -2.16
C ASP A 118 -66.83 -6.03 -1.19
#